data_AF-C7QA44-F1
#
_entry.id   AF-C7QA44-F1
#
_cell.length_a   1.000
_cell.length_b   1.000
_cell.length_c   1.000
_cell.angle_alpha   90.00
_cell.angle_beta   90.00
_cell.angle_gamma   90.00
#
_symmetry.space_group_name_H-M   'P 1'
#
loop_
_entity.id
_entity.type
_entity.pdbx_description
1 polymer ?
#
loop_
_entity_poly.entity_id
_entity_poly.type
_entity_poly.pdbx_seq_one_letter_code
_entity_poly.pdbx_strand_id
1 'polypeptide(L)'
;MAGTTPFLEVEHHPTDFPSQADHSTLSPGQLGREGEDLAAAYLTACGYHVLDRNWRWRGPDVRGELDIIALASDLLVTIEVKTRRAATGARPFDAITEAKRARLWKLTNRWLAEHRLDPAVRHHLPRGIRGIRLDVIGLIYPTDGHTEPTIDHLQAV
;
A
#
# COMPACT_ATOMS: atom_id res chain seq x y z
N MET A 1 12.44 -6.56 -32.84
CA MET A 1 11.12 -5.94 -32.60
C MET A 1 10.73 -6.28 -31.18
N ALA A 2 10.99 -5.36 -30.25
CA ALA A 2 10.78 -5.56 -28.81
C ALA A 2 9.27 -5.53 -28.52
N GLY A 3 8.74 -6.62 -27.96
CA GLY A 3 7.37 -6.67 -27.47
C GLY A 3 7.31 -6.01 -26.10
N THR A 4 6.66 -4.86 -26.03
CA THR A 4 6.29 -4.19 -24.78
C THR A 4 5.29 -5.08 -24.04
N THR A 5 5.66 -5.59 -22.88
CA THR A 5 4.74 -6.24 -21.95
C THR A 5 3.66 -5.23 -21.56
N PRO A 6 2.36 -5.51 -21.75
CA PRO A 6 1.33 -4.59 -21.29
C PRO A 6 1.32 -4.60 -19.76
N PHE A 7 1.39 -3.41 -19.16
CA PHE A 7 1.04 -3.23 -17.75
C PHE A 7 -0.44 -3.62 -17.60
N LEU A 8 -0.74 -4.56 -16.71
CA LEU A 8 -2.11 -4.85 -16.30
C LEU A 8 -2.53 -3.76 -15.32
N GLU A 9 -3.13 -2.70 -15.85
CA GLU A 9 -3.93 -1.75 -15.07
C GLU A 9 -5.23 -2.46 -14.71
N VAL A 10 -5.26 -3.06 -13.53
CA VAL A 10 -6.47 -3.73 -13.03
C VAL A 10 -7.30 -2.65 -12.32
N GLU A 11 -8.21 -2.02 -13.06
CA GLU A 11 -9.22 -1.12 -12.47
C GLU A 11 -10.23 -1.97 -11.69
N HIS A 12 -9.99 -2.15 -10.39
CA HIS A 12 -11.02 -2.58 -9.46
C HIS A 12 -11.66 -1.32 -8.87
N HIS A 13 -12.89 -1.02 -9.30
CA HIS A 13 -13.79 -0.10 -8.60
C HIS A 13 -14.61 -0.90 -7.57
N PRO A 14 -14.21 -0.95 -6.30
CA PRO A 14 -15.11 -1.40 -5.25
C PRO A 14 -16.27 -0.42 -5.16
N THR A 15 -17.47 -0.88 -5.54
CA THR A 15 -18.72 -0.14 -5.34
C THR A 15 -19.20 -0.35 -3.92
N ASP A 16 -19.45 0.75 -3.21
CA ASP A 16 -19.98 0.90 -1.86
C ASP A 16 -18.99 0.70 -0.70
N PHE A 17 -18.29 1.78 -0.33
CA PHE A 17 -17.75 1.93 1.02
C PHE A 17 -18.63 2.90 1.81
N PRO A 18 -18.91 2.63 3.11
CA PRO A 18 -19.71 3.55 3.90
C PRO A 18 -19.00 4.91 4.02
N SER A 19 -19.62 5.95 3.44
CA SER A 19 -19.27 7.36 3.65
C SER A 19 -19.24 7.65 5.15
N GLN A 20 -18.04 7.83 5.71
CA GLN A 20 -17.84 8.22 7.10
C GLN A 20 -17.03 9.51 7.16
N ALA A 21 -17.57 10.46 7.94
CA ALA A 21 -17.05 11.79 8.25
C ALA A 21 -16.84 12.72 7.03
N ASP A 22 -17.06 14.01 7.23
CA ASP A 22 -16.67 15.03 6.25
C ASP A 22 -15.14 15.04 6.14
N HIS A 23 -14.61 14.35 5.13
CA HIS A 23 -13.17 14.20 4.98
C HIS A 23 -12.49 15.52 4.63
N SER A 24 -13.23 16.57 4.24
CA SER A 24 -12.67 17.91 3.98
C SER A 24 -12.08 18.55 5.25
N THR A 25 -12.62 18.17 6.42
CA THR A 25 -12.23 18.72 7.73
C THR A 25 -11.00 18.03 8.35
N LEU A 26 -10.59 16.89 7.80
CA LEU A 26 -9.49 16.10 8.34
C LEU A 26 -8.15 16.82 8.20
N SER A 27 -7.33 16.75 9.25
CA SER A 27 -5.92 17.10 9.12
C SER A 27 -5.20 16.16 8.14
N PRO A 28 -4.04 16.56 7.57
CA PRO A 28 -3.28 15.69 6.68
C PRO A 28 -2.93 14.32 7.27
N GLY A 29 -2.67 14.26 8.59
CA GLY A 29 -2.39 13.00 9.28
C GLY A 29 -3.62 12.11 9.44
N GLN A 30 -4.79 12.69 9.73
CA GLN A 30 -6.05 11.94 9.80
C GLN A 30 -6.44 11.42 8.41
N LEU A 31 -6.35 12.26 7.38
CA LEU A 31 -6.61 11.87 6.00
C LEU A 31 -5.64 10.75 5.54
N GLY A 32 -4.37 10.83 5.95
CA GLY A 32 -3.40 9.77 5.71
C GLY A 32 -3.79 8.44 6.34
N ARG A 33 -4.25 8.46 7.60
CA ARG A 33 -4.73 7.25 8.31
C ARG A 33 -5.97 6.66 7.63
N GLU A 34 -6.94 7.49 7.29
CA GLU A 34 -8.14 7.03 6.58
C GLU A 34 -7.82 6.44 5.22
N GLY A 35 -6.88 7.05 4.47
CA GLY A 35 -6.45 6.48 3.20
C GLY A 35 -5.73 5.13 3.35
N GLU A 36 -4.97 4.93 4.43
CA GLU A 36 -4.36 3.64 4.76
C GLU A 36 -5.42 2.59 5.16
N ASP A 37 -6.45 2.99 5.91
CA ASP A 37 -7.60 2.13 6.24
C ASP A 37 -8.35 1.70 4.98
N LEU A 38 -8.62 2.64 4.08
CA LEU A 38 -9.32 2.38 2.82
C LEU A 38 -8.47 1.52 1.87
N ALA A 39 -7.15 1.77 1.78
CA ALA A 39 -6.24 0.94 1.00
C ALA A 39 -6.21 -0.52 1.51
N ALA A 40 -6.20 -0.72 2.83
CA ALA A 40 -6.24 -2.06 3.42
C ALA A 40 -7.56 -2.78 3.12
N ALA A 41 -8.69 -2.06 3.17
CA ALA A 41 -10.00 -2.59 2.82
C ALA A 41 -10.07 -2.96 1.33
N TYR A 42 -9.60 -2.08 0.45
CA TYR A 42 -9.48 -2.33 -0.99
C TYR A 42 -8.62 -3.57 -1.29
N LEU A 43 -7.43 -3.67 -0.71
CA LEU A 43 -6.53 -4.82 -0.88
C LEU A 43 -7.22 -6.14 -0.46
N THR A 44 -7.91 -6.12 0.68
CA THR A 44 -8.67 -7.28 1.17
C THR A 44 -9.78 -7.67 0.19
N ALA A 45 -10.52 -6.70 -0.35
CA ALA A 45 -11.55 -6.93 -1.37
C ALA A 45 -10.95 -7.48 -2.68
N CYS A 46 -9.72 -7.09 -3.02
CA CYS A 46 -8.95 -7.64 -4.14
C CYS A 46 -8.29 -9.01 -3.85
N GLY A 47 -8.58 -9.63 -2.70
CA GLY A 47 -8.08 -10.96 -2.34
C GLY A 47 -6.68 -11.00 -1.74
N TYR A 48 -6.12 -9.85 -1.36
CA TYR A 48 -4.87 -9.80 -0.60
C TYR A 48 -5.15 -10.14 0.86
N HIS A 49 -4.18 -10.78 1.52
CA HIS A 49 -4.20 -10.95 2.96
C HIS A 49 -3.31 -9.89 3.62
N VAL A 50 -3.91 -8.87 4.23
CA VAL A 50 -3.17 -7.82 4.96
C VAL A 50 -2.56 -8.42 6.23
N LEU A 51 -1.24 -8.37 6.33
CA LEU A 51 -0.45 -8.93 7.42
C LEU A 51 -0.12 -7.89 8.49
N ASP A 52 0.21 -6.67 8.07
CA ASP A 52 0.63 -5.60 8.96
C ASP A 52 0.38 -4.23 8.33
N ARG A 53 0.28 -3.21 9.17
CA ARG A 53 -0.02 -1.83 8.79
C ARG A 53 0.76 -0.84 9.64
N ASN A 54 1.26 0.23 9.02
CA ASN A 54 2.06 1.28 9.67
C ASN A 54 3.19 0.67 10.54
N TRP A 55 3.85 -0.36 10.00
CA TRP A 55 4.95 -1.03 10.69
C TRP A 55 6.17 -0.13 10.69
N ARG A 56 6.83 0.01 11.84
CA ARG A 56 7.94 0.96 12.05
C ARG A 56 9.17 0.24 12.55
N TRP A 57 10.31 0.58 11.97
CA TRP A 57 11.60 0.05 12.37
C TRP A 57 12.63 1.16 12.62
N ARG A 58 13.34 1.03 13.73
CA ARG A 58 14.38 1.99 14.16
C ARG A 58 15.70 1.28 14.46
N GLY A 59 16.19 0.52 13.48
CA GLY A 59 17.46 -0.20 13.59
C GLY A 59 18.71 0.64 13.29
N PRO A 60 19.89 0.02 13.45
CA PRO A 60 21.18 0.62 13.10
C PRO A 60 21.45 0.63 11.59
N ASP A 61 20.88 -0.31 10.84
CA ASP A 61 21.13 -0.59 9.42
C ASP A 61 20.14 0.12 8.48
N VAL A 62 18.88 0.20 8.90
CA VAL A 62 17.82 0.92 8.20
C VAL A 62 16.82 1.48 9.20
N ARG A 63 16.21 2.61 8.86
CA ARG A 63 15.13 3.24 9.62
C ARG A 63 14.02 3.64 8.66
N GLY A 64 12.78 3.49 9.10
CA GLY A 64 11.63 3.90 8.34
C GLY A 64 10.37 3.16 8.75
N GLU A 65 9.39 3.22 7.86
CA GLU A 65 8.08 2.63 8.03
C GLU A 65 7.65 1.94 6.73
N LEU A 66 6.76 0.97 6.86
CA LEU A 66 6.04 0.30 5.78
C LEU A 66 4.54 0.54 6.02
N ASP A 67 3.85 1.14 5.05
CA ASP A 67 2.45 1.54 5.23
C ASP A 67 1.54 0.31 5.31
N ILE A 68 1.65 -0.61 4.36
CA ILE A 68 0.92 -1.88 4.38
C ILE A 68 1.83 -3.01 3.90
N ILE A 69 1.72 -4.16 4.56
CA ILE A 69 2.36 -5.41 4.17
C ILE A 69 1.25 -6.44 3.99
N ALA A 70 1.24 -7.09 2.84
CA ALA A 70 0.19 -8.05 2.49
C ALA A 70 0.75 -9.24 1.72
N LEU A 71 -0.03 -10.31 1.63
CA LEU A 71 0.22 -11.41 0.73
C LEU A 71 -0.72 -11.34 -0.47
N ALA A 72 -0.14 -11.45 -1.66
CA ALA A 72 -0.86 -11.69 -2.89
C ALA A 72 -0.43 -13.06 -3.42
N SER A 73 -1.24 -14.10 -3.20
CA SER A 73 -0.85 -15.48 -3.45
C SER A 73 0.45 -15.87 -2.72
N ASP A 74 1.55 -16.11 -3.44
CA ASP A 74 2.87 -16.49 -2.90
C ASP A 74 3.89 -15.33 -2.89
N LEU A 75 3.44 -14.11 -3.13
CA LEU A 75 4.25 -12.89 -3.07
C LEU A 75 4.00 -12.12 -1.78
N LEU A 76 5.09 -11.70 -1.13
CA LEU A 76 5.04 -10.71 -0.07
C LEU A 76 5.04 -9.32 -0.73
N VAL A 77 3.97 -8.58 -0.53
CA VAL A 77 3.78 -7.27 -1.15
C VAL A 77 3.91 -6.21 -0.08
N THR A 78 4.81 -5.26 -0.30
CA THR A 78 4.88 -4.03 0.48
C THR A 78 4.21 -2.93 -0.35
N ILE A 79 3.23 -2.26 0.23
CA ILE A 79 2.43 -1.24 -0.44
C ILE A 79 2.69 0.10 0.24
N GLU A 80 3.14 1.07 -0.55
CA GLU A 80 3.16 2.47 -0.13
C GLU A 80 1.80 3.11 -0.42
N VAL A 81 1.23 3.82 0.55
CA VAL A 81 -0.06 4.50 0.42
C VAL A 81 0.16 6.00 0.29
N LYS A 82 -0.35 6.58 -0.80
CA LYS A 82 -0.28 8.02 -1.05
C LYS A 82 -1.67 8.62 -1.04
N THR A 83 -2.01 9.30 0.04
CA THR A 83 -3.28 10.03 0.15
C THR A 83 -3.10 11.49 -0.22
N ARG A 84 -4.01 12.01 -1.04
CA ARG A 84 -4.04 13.42 -1.48
C ARG A 84 -5.47 13.93 -1.52
N ARG A 85 -5.64 15.24 -1.31
CA ARG A 85 -6.86 15.94 -1.71
C ARG A 85 -6.76 16.27 -3.20
N ALA A 86 -7.89 16.25 -3.90
CA ALA A 86 -7.96 16.64 -5.29
C ALA A 86 -7.42 18.07 -5.46
N ALA A 87 -6.40 18.21 -6.29
CA ALA A 87 -5.89 19.48 -6.79
C ALA A 87 -5.79 19.34 -8.32
N THR A 88 -5.94 20.44 -9.04
CA THR A 88 -5.79 20.45 -10.50
C THR A 88 -4.44 19.86 -10.92
N GLY A 89 -4.46 18.74 -11.65
CA GLY A 89 -3.25 18.07 -12.16
C GLY A 89 -2.55 17.11 -11.17
N ALA A 90 -3.18 16.77 -10.04
CA ALA A 90 -2.64 15.77 -9.13
C ALA A 90 -2.53 14.40 -9.82
N ARG A 91 -1.32 13.87 -9.91
CA ARG A 91 -1.11 12.45 -10.20
C ARG A 91 -1.07 11.70 -8.87
N PRO A 92 -1.68 10.51 -8.76
CA PRO A 92 -1.63 9.72 -7.53
C PRO A 92 -0.20 9.26 -7.22
N PHE A 93 0.62 9.13 -8.27
CA PHE A 93 1.94 8.56 -8.21
C PHE A 93 3.03 9.54 -8.64
N ASP A 94 3.91 9.87 -7.69
CA ASP A 94 5.30 10.18 -8.01
C ASP A 94 6.08 8.87 -8.16
N ALA A 95 7.01 8.82 -9.12
CA ALA A 95 7.89 7.68 -9.33
C ALA A 95 8.63 7.32 -8.02
N ILE A 96 8.62 6.04 -7.63
CA ILE A 96 9.48 5.58 -6.54
C ILE A 96 10.93 5.73 -7.00
N THR A 97 11.66 6.63 -6.34
CA THR A 97 13.08 6.80 -6.59
C THR A 97 13.84 5.52 -6.22
N GLU A 98 14.96 5.27 -6.88
CA GLU A 98 15.79 4.08 -6.58
C GLU A 98 16.23 4.03 -5.11
N ALA A 99 16.52 5.20 -4.52
CA ALA A 99 16.84 5.30 -3.10
C ALA A 99 15.67 4.87 -2.19
N LYS A 100 14.44 5.24 -2.55
CA LYS A 100 13.24 4.81 -1.82
C LYS A 100 12.98 3.31 -2.02
N ARG A 101 13.10 2.81 -3.25
CA ARG A 101 13.02 1.38 -3.57
C ARG A 101 13.97 0.56 -2.70
N ALA A 102 15.27 0.90 -2.72
CA ALA A 102 16.29 0.21 -1.93
C ALA A 102 16.00 0.23 -0.42
N ARG A 103 15.45 1.34 0.10
CA ARG A 103 15.05 1.44 1.51
C ARG A 103 13.86 0.52 1.84
N LEU A 104 12.81 0.54 1.02
CA LEU A 104 11.63 -0.31 1.20
C LEU A 104 11.98 -1.79 1.13
N TRP A 105 12.89 -2.18 0.22
CA TRP A 105 13.42 -3.54 0.17
C TRP A 105 14.12 -3.97 1.46
N LYS A 106 14.98 -3.12 2.03
CA LYS A 106 15.65 -3.42 3.31
C LYS A 106 14.64 -3.56 4.44
N LEU A 107 13.69 -2.64 4.53
CA LEU A 107 12.62 -2.69 5.55
C LEU A 107 11.76 -3.94 5.40
N THR A 108 11.40 -4.33 4.18
CA THR A 108 10.58 -5.53 3.92
C THR A 108 11.31 -6.80 4.34
N ASN A 109 12.61 -6.91 4.02
CA ASN A 109 13.42 -8.04 4.48
C ASN A 109 13.55 -8.07 6.00
N ARG A 110 13.67 -6.90 6.64
CA ARG A 110 13.69 -6.79 8.10
C ARG A 110 12.38 -7.26 8.72
N TRP A 111 11.24 -6.80 8.20
CA TRP A 111 9.92 -7.24 8.64
C TRP A 111 9.79 -8.76 8.51
N LEU A 112 10.19 -9.32 7.37
CA LEU A 112 10.11 -10.76 7.13
C LEU A 112 11.00 -11.56 8.09
N ALA A 113 12.21 -11.08 8.38
CA ALA A 113 13.12 -11.74 9.32
C ALA A 113 12.56 -11.75 10.76
N GLU A 114 11.93 -10.65 11.18
CA GLU A 114 11.31 -10.52 12.50
C GLU A 114 10.12 -11.46 12.65
N HIS A 115 9.23 -11.49 11.65
CA HIS A 115 7.96 -12.22 11.74
C HIS A 115 8.07 -13.72 11.40
N ARG A 116 9.12 -14.16 10.71
CA ARG A 116 9.40 -15.60 10.54
C ARG A 116 9.72 -16.29 11.86
N LEU A 117 10.20 -15.55 12.85
CA LEU A 117 10.53 -16.06 14.17
C LEU A 117 9.33 -16.03 15.13
N ASP A 118 8.28 -15.27 14.81
CA ASP A 118 7.08 -15.16 15.62
C ASP A 118 6.08 -16.30 15.32
N PRO A 119 5.79 -17.21 16.27
CA PRO A 119 4.81 -18.26 16.10
C PRO A 119 3.39 -17.77 15.77
N ALA A 120 2.99 -16.58 16.22
CA ALA A 120 1.64 -16.06 15.97
C ALA A 120 1.46 -15.63 14.51
N VAL A 121 2.53 -15.11 13.88
CA VAL A 121 2.47 -14.58 12.51
C VAL A 121 2.94 -15.60 11.48
N ARG A 122 3.90 -16.47 11.81
CA ARG A 122 4.46 -17.45 10.86
C ARG A 122 3.43 -18.36 10.19
N HIS A 123 2.32 -18.66 10.88
CA HIS A 123 1.29 -19.56 10.35
C HIS A 123 0.45 -18.93 9.23
N HIS A 124 0.44 -17.59 9.16
CA HIS A 124 -0.21 -16.82 8.10
C HIS A 124 0.72 -16.58 6.90
N LEU A 125 2.03 -16.84 7.05
CA LEU A 125 2.99 -16.75 5.95
C LEU A 125 3.00 -18.06 5.15
N PRO A 126 2.98 -18.01 3.81
CA PRO A 126 3.11 -19.21 2.99
C PRO A 126 4.48 -19.85 3.22
N ARG A 127 4.52 -21.19 3.20
CA ARG A 127 5.75 -21.97 3.41
C ARG A 127 6.86 -21.63 2.42
N GLY A 128 6.52 -21.08 1.26
CA GLY A 128 7.46 -20.56 0.28
C GLY A 128 6.98 -19.22 -0.29
N ILE A 129 7.47 -18.11 0.27
CA ILE A 129 7.37 -16.80 -0.39
C ILE A 129 8.30 -16.83 -1.60
N ARG A 130 7.76 -16.60 -2.80
CA ARG A 130 8.50 -16.69 -4.06
C ARG A 130 9.14 -15.39 -4.51
N GLY A 131 8.72 -14.28 -3.93
CA GLY A 131 9.30 -12.99 -4.19
C GLY A 131 8.73 -11.91 -3.29
N ILE A 132 9.39 -10.76 -3.31
CA ILE A 132 8.86 -9.52 -2.76
C ILE A 132 8.47 -8.63 -3.94
N ARG A 133 7.31 -7.97 -3.83
CA ARG A 133 6.84 -6.97 -4.79
C ARG A 133 6.60 -5.65 -4.06
N LEU A 134 6.97 -4.55 -4.71
CA LEU A 134 6.63 -3.22 -4.23
C LEU A 134 5.46 -2.70 -5.07
N ASP A 135 4.38 -2.33 -4.39
CA ASP A 135 3.21 -1.71 -5.01
C ASP A 135 3.02 -0.30 -4.43
N VAL A 136 2.21 0.51 -5.11
CA VAL A 136 1.74 1.81 -4.61
C VAL A 136 0.24 1.90 -4.78
N ILE A 137 -0.44 2.37 -3.75
CA ILE A 137 -1.83 2.79 -3.83
C ILE A 137 -1.90 4.31 -3.71
N GLY A 138 -2.53 4.96 -4.67
CA GLY A 138 -2.85 6.38 -4.63
C GLY A 138 -4.32 6.56 -4.31
N LEU A 139 -4.63 7.45 -3.36
CA LEU A 139 -6.00 7.85 -3.05
C LEU A 139 -6.16 9.35 -3.28
N ILE A 140 -7.16 9.72 -4.07
CA ILE A 140 -7.51 11.13 -4.33
C ILE A 140 -8.88 11.41 -3.74
N TYR A 141 -8.91 12.16 -2.65
CA TYR A 141 -10.13 12.60 -1.97
C TYR A 141 -10.66 13.88 -2.62
N PRO A 142 -11.91 13.88 -3.15
CA PRO A 142 -12.57 15.08 -3.62
C PRO A 142 -12.63 16.17 -2.54
N THR A 143 -12.66 17.44 -2.95
CA THR A 143 -12.68 18.57 -2.00
C THR A 143 -14.05 18.82 -1.37
N ASP A 144 -15.11 18.16 -1.86
CA ASP A 144 -16.48 18.30 -1.35
C ASP A 144 -16.72 17.60 0.00
N GLY A 145 -15.74 16.83 0.49
CA GLY A 145 -15.80 16.20 1.81
C GLY A 145 -16.68 14.95 1.92
N HIS A 146 -17.39 14.58 0.85
CA HIS A 146 -18.42 13.53 0.92
C HIS A 146 -18.35 12.53 -0.22
N THR A 147 -17.82 12.92 -1.39
CA THR A 147 -17.65 12.01 -2.52
C THR A 147 -16.52 11.04 -2.21
N GLU A 148 -16.74 9.76 -2.49
CA GLU A 148 -15.74 8.72 -2.28
C GLU A 148 -14.41 9.05 -3.00
N PRO A 149 -13.26 8.75 -2.38
CA PRO A 149 -11.98 8.92 -3.04
C PRO A 149 -11.80 7.93 -4.18
N THR A 150 -11.12 8.35 -5.24
CA THR A 150 -10.65 7.42 -6.26
C THR A 150 -9.43 6.66 -5.75
N ILE A 151 -9.32 5.39 -6.12
CA ILE A 151 -8.20 4.51 -5.73
C ILE A 151 -7.51 4.05 -7.01
N ASP A 152 -6.21 4.29 -7.10
CA ASP A 152 -5.36 3.75 -8.16
C ASP A 152 -4.34 2.80 -7.52
N HIS A 153 -4.13 1.62 -8.10
CA HIS A 153 -3.18 0.62 -7.60
C HIS A 153 -2.14 0.25 -8.67
N LEU A 154 -0.92 0.73 -8.49
CA LEU A 154 0.21 0.41 -9.34
C LEU A 154 1.02 -0.75 -8.76
N GLN A 155 1.12 -1.86 -9.49
CA GLN A 155 1.86 -3.04 -9.06
C GLN A 155 3.28 -3.07 -9.65
N ALA A 156 4.22 -3.67 -8.90
CA ALA A 156 5.60 -3.89 -9.34
C ALA A 156 6.34 -2.61 -9.79
N VAL A 157 6.23 -1.56 -8.98
CA VAL A 157 6.91 -0.27 -9.23
C VAL A 157 8.39 -0.33 -8.94
#